data_AF-A0A016UJ18-F1
#
_entry.id   AF-A0A016UJ18-F1
#
_cell.length_a   1.000
_cell.length_b   1.000
_cell.length_c   1.000
_cell.angle_alpha   90.00
_cell.angle_beta   90.00
_cell.angle_gamma   90.00
#
_symmetry.space_group_name_H-M   'P 1'
#
loop_
_entity.id
_entity.type
_entity.pdbx_description
1 polymer ?
#
loop_
_entity_poly.entity_id
_entity_poly.type
_entity_poly.pdbx_seq_one_letter_code
_entity_poly.pdbx_strand_id
1 'polypeptide(L)'
;MLGFQRELLFRSNPTTGSCWGLQTTDDDTVSWRVEPLRTKHVREDDPCFSAAELCIIVWPIRADGSISEVFLNSLRILRSGKNVPPSLKYCGFLTDRLAAHGVLVSSSKLSQLTRMQPSSFCGADLSPIRMYNLLEYRDVDTSTFEHHVCSNEFRFLHLGQEDTELLSKNIEVRCTSAGLIEGVLYWWQLGNYSTRQDRGAFFLFKEPISVNAGTLLNLTCDVYCGSILLSAELV
;
A
#
# COMPACT_ATOMS: atom_id res chain seq x y z
N MET A 1 -26.68 9.55 -7.63
CA MET A 1 -25.87 9.09 -6.49
C MET A 1 -25.99 7.58 -6.41
N LEU A 2 -25.04 6.85 -7.01
CA LEU A 2 -24.98 5.40 -6.95
C LEU A 2 -23.83 5.06 -5.99
N GLY A 3 -24.17 4.53 -4.82
CA GLY A 3 -23.19 3.99 -3.88
C GLY A 3 -22.51 2.78 -4.51
N PHE A 4 -21.19 2.85 -4.66
CA PHE A 4 -20.39 1.71 -5.08
C PHE A 4 -20.19 0.78 -3.89
N GLN A 5 -21.02 -0.26 -3.78
CA GLN A 5 -20.64 -1.45 -3.01
C GLN A 5 -19.52 -2.16 -3.77
N ARG A 6 -18.33 -2.26 -3.17
CA ARG A 6 -17.22 -3.08 -3.69
C ARG A 6 -17.30 -4.46 -3.04
N GLU A 7 -17.76 -5.45 -3.80
CA GLU A 7 -17.68 -6.86 -3.41
C GLU A 7 -16.26 -7.39 -3.62
N LEU A 8 -15.64 -7.92 -2.56
CA LEU A 8 -14.45 -8.77 -2.67
C LEU A 8 -14.91 -10.20 -2.99
N LEU A 9 -14.67 -10.64 -4.23
CA LEU A 9 -15.00 -11.97 -4.72
C LEU A 9 -13.90 -12.99 -4.37
N PHE A 10 -14.24 -14.03 -3.61
CA PHE A 10 -13.37 -15.16 -3.29
C PHE A 10 -13.68 -16.37 -4.21
N ARG A 11 -12.67 -17.06 -4.75
CA ARG A 11 -12.85 -18.35 -5.46
C ARG A 11 -12.91 -19.53 -4.48
N SER A 12 -13.77 -20.50 -4.80
CA SER A 12 -14.26 -21.58 -3.92
C SER A 12 -13.40 -22.84 -3.87
N ASN A 13 -13.65 -23.64 -2.83
CA ASN A 13 -13.33 -25.07 -2.76
C ASN A 13 -14.31 -25.86 -3.67
N PRO A 14 -13.86 -26.78 -4.54
CA PRO A 14 -14.75 -27.49 -5.48
C PRO A 14 -15.85 -28.33 -4.81
N THR A 15 -15.68 -28.68 -3.54
CA THR A 15 -16.55 -29.65 -2.83
C THR A 15 -17.77 -29.03 -2.14
N THR A 16 -17.78 -27.74 -1.80
CA THR A 16 -18.87 -27.14 -1.00
C THR A 16 -19.70 -26.09 -1.71
N GLY A 17 -19.30 -25.65 -2.91
CA GLY A 17 -20.14 -24.76 -3.74
C GLY A 17 -20.52 -23.42 -3.08
N SER A 18 -19.79 -22.93 -2.08
CA SER A 18 -20.08 -21.65 -1.41
C SER A 18 -19.03 -20.59 -1.76
N CYS A 19 -19.50 -19.37 -2.07
CA CYS A 19 -18.65 -18.19 -2.19
C CYS A 19 -18.80 -17.33 -0.94
N TRP A 20 -17.68 -16.76 -0.53
CA TRP A 20 -17.62 -15.82 0.57
C TRP A 20 -17.47 -14.43 -0.03
N GLY A 21 -18.02 -13.42 0.63
CA GLY A 21 -17.86 -12.02 0.25
C GLY A 21 -17.60 -11.17 1.49
N LEU A 22 -16.67 -10.22 1.36
CA LEU A 22 -16.49 -9.17 2.36
C LEU A 22 -17.38 -7.99 1.96
N GLN A 23 -18.30 -7.58 2.84
CA GLN A 23 -19.12 -6.40 2.64
C GLN A 23 -18.83 -5.39 3.75
N THR A 24 -18.32 -4.22 3.36
CA THR A 24 -18.20 -3.06 4.25
C THR A 24 -19.58 -2.41 4.35
N THR A 25 -20.13 -2.32 5.56
CA THR A 25 -21.34 -1.52 5.81
C THR A 25 -20.97 -0.05 6.03
N ASP A 26 -21.93 0.85 5.85
CA ASP A 26 -21.73 2.32 5.94
C ASP A 26 -21.25 2.81 7.34
N ASP A 27 -21.25 1.93 8.35
CA ASP A 27 -20.81 2.17 9.73
C ASP A 27 -19.38 1.67 10.03
N ASP A 28 -18.50 1.54 9.03
CA ASP A 28 -17.13 1.00 9.15
C ASP A 28 -17.04 -0.41 9.78
N THR A 29 -18.17 -1.13 9.80
CA THR A 29 -18.27 -2.50 10.31
C THR A 29 -18.08 -3.49 9.16
N VAL A 30 -17.18 -4.46 9.35
CA VAL A 30 -16.93 -5.52 8.37
C VAL A 30 -17.90 -6.66 8.64
N SER A 31 -18.86 -6.87 7.75
CA SER A 31 -19.83 -7.97 7.86
C SER A 31 -19.50 -9.09 6.86
N TRP A 32 -19.57 -10.33 7.33
CA TRP A 32 -19.32 -11.52 6.52
C TRP A 32 -20.64 -12.01 5.92
N ARG A 33 -20.73 -12.07 4.60
CA ARG A 33 -21.89 -12.68 3.93
C ARG A 33 -21.48 -14.00 3.28
N VAL A 34 -22.28 -15.02 3.54
CA VAL A 34 -22.17 -16.35 2.92
C VAL A 34 -23.21 -16.41 1.82
N GLU A 35 -22.77 -16.51 0.56
CA GLU A 35 -23.69 -16.76 -0.54
C GLU A 35 -23.46 -18.17 -1.11
N PRO A 36 -24.48 -19.04 -1.11
CA PRO A 36 -24.36 -20.34 -1.76
C PRO A 36 -24.31 -20.13 -3.28
N LEU A 37 -23.21 -20.53 -3.92
CA LEU A 37 -23.14 -20.63 -5.37
C LEU A 37 -23.89 -21.88 -5.81
N ARG A 38 -24.86 -21.73 -6.73
CA ARG A 38 -25.40 -22.86 -7.48
C ARG A 38 -24.29 -23.45 -8.36
N THR A 39 -23.61 -24.47 -7.87
CA THR A 39 -22.64 -25.25 -8.64
C THR A 39 -23.29 -26.51 -9.18
N LYS A 40 -23.16 -26.74 -10.49
CA LYS A 40 -23.52 -28.00 -11.15
C LYS A 40 -22.56 -29.10 -10.67
N HIS A 41 -23.11 -30.29 -10.40
CA HIS A 41 -22.42 -31.48 -9.93
C HIS A 41 -21.05 -31.71 -10.59
N VAL A 42 -19.99 -31.66 -9.78
CA VAL A 42 -18.68 -32.22 -10.09
C VAL A 42 -18.57 -33.53 -9.30
N ARG A 43 -18.22 -34.62 -9.99
CA ARG A 43 -18.14 -35.97 -9.43
C ARG A 43 -17.02 -36.07 -8.40
N GLU A 44 -17.34 -36.65 -7.25
CA GLU A 44 -16.41 -37.19 -6.27
C GLU A 44 -15.78 -38.44 -6.88
N ASP A 45 -14.48 -38.42 -7.19
CA ASP A 45 -13.59 -39.60 -7.29
C ASP A 45 -12.20 -39.13 -7.77
N ASP A 46 -11.42 -38.51 -6.88
CA ASP A 46 -9.97 -38.38 -7.04
C ASP A 46 -9.28 -38.27 -5.67
N PRO A 47 -8.53 -39.29 -5.21
CA PRO A 47 -7.95 -39.33 -3.87
C PRO A 47 -6.51 -38.79 -3.90
N CYS A 48 -6.30 -37.48 -4.00
CA CYS A 48 -5.01 -36.83 -3.76
C CYS A 48 -5.15 -35.31 -3.52
N PHE A 49 -5.84 -34.91 -2.46
CA PHE A 49 -5.69 -33.56 -1.90
C PHE A 49 -5.48 -33.68 -0.39
N SER A 50 -4.21 -33.79 0.04
CA SER A 50 -3.85 -33.57 1.45
C SER A 50 -4.25 -32.14 1.80
N ALA A 51 -5.15 -31.97 2.77
CA ALA A 51 -5.61 -30.70 3.37
C ALA A 51 -5.03 -29.45 2.70
N ALA A 52 -5.59 -29.07 1.54
CA ALA A 52 -5.15 -27.90 0.80
C ALA A 52 -5.28 -26.70 1.75
N GLU A 53 -4.17 -26.04 2.07
CA GLU A 53 -4.15 -24.83 2.89
C GLU A 53 -5.13 -23.84 2.27
N LEU A 54 -6.28 -23.66 2.93
CA LEU A 54 -7.26 -22.66 2.53
C LEU A 54 -6.56 -21.29 2.66
N CYS A 55 -6.57 -20.49 1.60
CA CYS A 55 -5.93 -19.17 1.60
C CYS A 55 -6.97 -18.10 1.31
N ILE A 56 -6.93 -17.02 2.09
CA ILE A 56 -7.75 -15.84 1.84
C ILE A 56 -6.93 -14.91 0.95
N ILE A 57 -7.39 -14.73 -0.29
CA ILE A 57 -6.79 -13.80 -1.25
C ILE A 57 -7.51 -12.46 -1.13
N VAL A 58 -6.82 -11.45 -0.64
CA VAL A 58 -7.26 -10.06 -0.69
C VAL A 58 -6.22 -9.28 -1.47
N TRP A 59 -6.67 -8.41 -2.37
CA TRP A 59 -5.79 -7.48 -3.08
C TRP A 59 -6.02 -6.08 -2.50
N PRO A 60 -5.14 -5.60 -1.61
CA PRO A 60 -5.37 -4.35 -0.90
C PRO A 60 -4.86 -3.13 -1.66
N ILE A 61 -4.22 -3.34 -2.82
CA ILE A 61 -3.63 -2.27 -3.63
C ILE A 61 -4.71 -1.72 -4.56
N ARG A 62 -4.87 -0.41 -4.50
CA ARG A 62 -5.84 0.36 -5.26
C ARG A 62 -5.29 0.64 -6.66
N ALA A 63 -6.18 0.99 -7.58
CA ALA A 63 -5.81 1.32 -8.97
C ALA A 63 -4.93 2.57 -9.09
N ASP A 64 -4.89 3.42 -8.05
CA ASP A 64 -4.06 4.63 -7.97
C ASP A 64 -2.63 4.33 -7.45
N GLY A 65 -2.28 3.06 -7.23
CA GLY A 65 -0.98 2.61 -6.74
C GLY A 65 -0.85 2.56 -5.21
N SER A 66 -1.80 3.14 -4.47
CA SER A 66 -1.76 3.18 -3.02
C SER A 66 -2.38 1.94 -2.38
N ILE A 67 -2.13 1.75 -1.09
CA ILE A 67 -2.82 0.71 -0.32
C ILE A 67 -4.12 1.24 0.29
N SER A 68 -5.10 0.36 0.45
CA SER A 68 -6.34 0.67 1.16
C SER A 68 -6.07 0.80 2.66
N GLU A 69 -6.28 2.00 3.20
CA GLU A 69 -6.16 2.31 4.64
C GLU A 69 -7.18 1.49 5.46
N VAL A 70 -8.40 1.34 4.93
CA VAL A 70 -9.46 0.48 5.49
C VAL A 70 -8.97 -0.96 5.59
N PHE A 71 -8.26 -1.46 4.57
CA PHE A 71 -7.67 -2.78 4.62
C PHE A 71 -6.57 -2.88 5.66
N LEU A 72 -5.64 -1.92 5.74
CA LEU A 72 -4.59 -1.94 6.75
C LEU A 72 -5.17 -1.96 8.17
N ASN A 73 -6.23 -1.19 8.41
CA ASN A 73 -6.96 -1.21 9.68
C ASN A 73 -7.71 -2.54 9.90
N SER A 74 -8.27 -3.14 8.86
CA SER A 74 -8.99 -4.43 8.94
C SER A 74 -8.06 -5.62 9.10
N LEU A 75 -6.85 -5.57 8.53
CA LEU A 75 -5.82 -6.60 8.61
C LEU A 75 -5.47 -6.89 10.07
N ARG A 76 -5.50 -5.87 10.92
CA ARG A 76 -5.41 -5.98 12.38
C ARG A 76 -6.44 -6.94 12.96
N ILE A 77 -7.72 -6.69 12.68
CA ILE A 77 -8.84 -7.47 13.19
C ILE A 77 -8.72 -8.91 12.72
N LEU A 78 -8.36 -9.09 11.43
CA LEU A 78 -8.14 -10.39 10.82
C LEU A 78 -7.02 -11.18 11.53
N ARG A 79 -5.87 -10.54 11.80
CA ARG A 79 -4.74 -11.19 12.48
C ARG A 79 -4.97 -11.46 13.95
N SER A 80 -5.76 -10.63 14.62
CA SER A 80 -6.08 -10.84 16.04
C SER A 80 -6.83 -12.17 16.28
N GLY A 81 -7.43 -12.75 15.22
CA GLY A 81 -8.13 -14.03 15.29
C GLY A 81 -9.41 -14.02 16.13
N LYS A 82 -9.73 -12.90 16.80
CA LYS A 82 -10.83 -12.80 17.76
C LYS A 82 -12.21 -12.97 17.12
N ASN A 83 -12.34 -12.59 15.84
CA ASN A 83 -13.59 -12.63 15.07
C ASN A 83 -13.48 -13.48 13.80
N VAL A 84 -12.45 -14.35 13.70
CA VAL A 84 -12.27 -15.22 12.54
C VAL A 84 -13.05 -16.52 12.80
N PRO A 85 -13.97 -16.92 11.90
CA PRO A 85 -14.66 -18.21 12.01
C PRO A 85 -13.66 -19.36 12.22
N PRO A 86 -13.96 -20.37 13.05
CA PRO A 86 -13.04 -21.49 13.31
C PRO A 86 -12.57 -22.21 12.03
N SER A 87 -13.39 -22.22 10.98
CA SER A 87 -13.07 -22.77 9.66
C SER A 87 -11.98 -22.01 8.90
N LEU A 88 -11.72 -20.75 9.27
CA LEU A 88 -10.73 -19.87 8.63
C LEU A 88 -9.52 -19.60 9.52
N LYS A 89 -9.47 -20.20 10.72
CA LYS A 89 -8.40 -19.99 11.71
C LYS A 89 -7.01 -20.42 11.21
N TYR A 90 -6.96 -21.34 10.25
CA TYR A 90 -5.73 -21.84 9.64
C TYR A 90 -5.48 -21.29 8.24
N CYS A 91 -6.26 -20.30 7.80
CA CYS A 91 -6.06 -19.72 6.49
C CYS A 91 -4.94 -18.68 6.50
N GLY A 92 -3.95 -18.86 5.63
CA GLY A 92 -2.95 -17.81 5.36
C GLY A 92 -3.54 -16.69 4.51
N PHE A 93 -3.08 -15.45 4.70
CA PHE A 93 -3.43 -14.35 3.80
C PHE A 93 -2.33 -14.18 2.75
N LEU A 94 -2.71 -14.11 1.47
CA LEU A 94 -1.72 -13.83 0.41
C LEU A 94 -1.02 -12.48 0.63
N THR A 95 -1.72 -11.54 1.28
CA THR A 95 -1.19 -10.23 1.68
C THR A 95 -0.05 -10.32 2.69
N ASP A 96 0.13 -11.45 3.40
CA ASP A 96 1.27 -11.64 4.29
C ASP A 96 2.60 -11.71 3.52
N ARG A 97 2.56 -11.90 2.21
CA ARG A 97 3.75 -11.89 1.35
C ARG A 97 3.95 -10.58 0.60
N LEU A 98 3.12 -9.58 0.88
CA LEU A 98 3.13 -8.30 0.19
C LEU A 98 4.10 -7.33 0.88
N ALA A 99 5.00 -6.75 0.10
CA ALA A 99 6.00 -5.80 0.56
C ALA A 99 5.91 -4.49 -0.22
N ALA A 100 6.10 -3.37 0.46
CA ALA A 100 6.24 -2.07 -0.16
C ALA A 100 7.73 -1.76 -0.39
N HIS A 101 8.04 -1.43 -1.63
CA HIS A 101 9.38 -1.12 -2.12
C HIS A 101 9.39 0.31 -2.63
N GLY A 102 10.53 0.97 -2.54
CA GLY A 102 10.66 2.32 -3.04
C GLY A 102 12.08 2.73 -3.38
N VAL A 103 12.18 3.90 -4.00
CA VAL A 103 13.42 4.60 -4.34
C VAL A 103 13.28 6.09 -4.01
N LEU A 104 14.38 6.71 -3.59
CA LEU A 104 14.45 8.16 -3.45
C LEU A 104 14.39 8.80 -4.83
N VAL A 105 13.64 9.88 -4.97
CA VAL A 105 13.49 10.58 -6.26
C VAL A 105 13.76 12.08 -6.14
N SER A 106 14.29 12.63 -7.23
CA SER A 106 14.39 14.07 -7.51
C SER A 106 13.51 14.46 -8.71
N SER A 107 12.65 15.47 -8.58
CA SER A 107 11.68 15.92 -9.57
C SER A 107 11.16 17.33 -9.24
N SER A 108 11.62 18.31 -10.01
CA SER A 108 11.09 19.67 -10.00
C SER A 108 9.57 19.70 -10.25
N LYS A 109 9.07 18.80 -11.10
CA LYS A 109 7.65 18.64 -11.41
C LYS A 109 6.83 18.20 -10.21
N LEU A 110 7.33 17.26 -9.38
CA LEU A 110 6.65 16.91 -8.12
C LEU A 110 6.51 18.14 -7.23
N SER A 111 7.57 18.90 -7.03
CA SER A 111 7.53 20.11 -6.21
C SER A 111 6.48 21.10 -6.71
N GLN A 112 6.41 21.33 -8.02
CA GLN A 112 5.43 22.26 -8.63
C GLN A 112 3.97 21.81 -8.46
N LEU A 113 3.70 20.50 -8.54
CA LEU A 113 2.34 19.95 -8.48
C LEU A 113 1.83 19.77 -7.04
N THR A 114 2.72 19.58 -6.09
CA THR A 114 2.37 19.08 -4.75
C THR A 114 2.63 20.07 -3.64
N ARG A 115 3.37 21.15 -3.92
CA ARG A 115 3.76 22.16 -2.94
C ARG A 115 3.48 23.56 -3.44
N MET A 116 3.10 24.42 -2.51
CA MET A 116 3.01 25.86 -2.76
C MET A 116 4.37 26.42 -3.17
N GLN A 117 4.39 27.15 -4.30
CA GLN A 117 5.59 27.70 -4.91
C GLN A 117 5.79 29.16 -4.49
N PRO A 118 6.87 29.51 -3.77
CA PRO A 118 7.11 30.88 -3.33
C PRO A 118 7.29 31.88 -4.47
N SER A 119 7.71 31.41 -5.64
CA SER A 119 7.88 32.27 -6.83
C SER A 119 6.57 32.63 -7.54
N SER A 120 5.46 31.98 -7.20
CA SER A 120 4.21 32.07 -7.95
C SER A 120 3.27 33.18 -7.48
N PHE A 121 3.71 34.07 -6.59
CA PHE A 121 2.83 35.05 -5.98
C PHE A 121 3.29 36.49 -6.18
N CYS A 122 2.36 37.35 -6.60
CA CYS A 122 2.55 38.79 -6.82
C CYS A 122 2.64 39.57 -5.49
N GLY A 123 3.52 39.15 -4.57
CA GLY A 123 3.76 39.80 -3.27
C GLY A 123 2.85 39.38 -2.10
N ALA A 124 1.90 38.45 -2.29
CA ALA A 124 1.05 37.95 -1.21
C ALA A 124 1.73 36.87 -0.34
N ASP A 125 1.66 36.98 0.98
CA ASP A 125 2.14 35.92 1.88
C ASP A 125 1.23 34.69 1.82
N LEU A 126 1.79 33.59 1.32
CA LEU A 126 1.12 32.31 1.17
C LEU A 126 1.57 31.30 2.24
N SER A 127 2.35 31.71 3.23
CA SER A 127 2.74 30.86 4.38
C SER A 127 1.55 30.17 5.06
N PRO A 128 0.37 30.83 5.23
CA PRO A 128 -0.80 30.19 5.83
C PRO A 128 -1.33 28.97 5.06
N ILE A 129 -1.11 28.90 3.73
CA ILE A 129 -1.63 27.81 2.91
C ILE A 129 -0.61 26.67 2.70
N ARG A 130 0.61 26.77 3.26
CA ARG A 130 1.61 25.69 3.20
C ARG A 130 1.14 24.39 3.84
N MET A 131 0.17 24.47 4.75
CA MET A 131 -0.45 23.29 5.37
C MET A 131 -1.21 22.39 4.38
N TYR A 132 -1.52 22.90 3.17
CA TYR A 132 -2.18 22.14 2.11
C TYR A 132 -1.21 21.44 1.15
N ASN A 133 0.10 21.42 1.45
CA ASN A 133 1.05 20.61 0.69
C ASN A 133 0.66 19.13 0.78
N LEU A 134 0.73 18.43 -0.35
CA LEU A 134 0.42 17.00 -0.39
C LEU A 134 1.53 16.20 0.28
N LEU A 135 1.15 15.18 1.06
CA LEU A 135 2.06 14.19 1.62
C LEU A 135 2.19 12.95 0.74
N GLU A 136 1.24 12.76 -0.18
CA GLU A 136 1.24 11.66 -1.12
C GLU A 136 0.65 12.11 -2.46
N TYR A 137 1.28 11.69 -3.56
CA TYR A 137 0.83 11.95 -4.92
C TYR A 137 0.64 10.63 -5.66
N ARG A 138 -0.61 10.33 -6.03
CA ARG A 138 -1.06 9.01 -6.52
C ARG A 138 -1.48 9.06 -7.99
N ASP A 139 -1.78 7.90 -8.58
CA ASP A 139 -2.26 7.74 -9.96
C ASP A 139 -1.29 8.27 -11.04
N VAL A 140 0.01 8.06 -10.81
CA VAL A 140 1.04 8.54 -11.72
C VAL A 140 1.44 7.46 -12.71
N ASP A 141 1.45 7.80 -14.00
CA ASP A 141 2.14 6.97 -14.98
C ASP A 141 3.66 7.18 -14.84
N THR A 142 4.31 6.22 -14.19
CA THR A 142 5.76 6.28 -13.87
C THR A 142 6.63 6.25 -15.11
N SER A 143 6.13 5.74 -16.24
CA SER A 143 6.89 5.64 -17.49
C SER A 143 7.05 6.99 -18.19
N THR A 144 6.11 7.90 -17.99
CA THR A 144 6.08 9.22 -18.63
C THR A 144 6.32 10.38 -17.66
N PHE A 145 6.23 10.14 -16.35
CA PHE A 145 6.44 11.16 -15.35
C PHE A 145 7.94 11.50 -15.19
N GLU A 146 8.28 12.79 -15.29
CA GLU A 146 9.66 13.27 -15.20
C GLU A 146 10.18 13.22 -13.76
N HIS A 147 11.08 12.28 -13.50
CA HIS A 147 11.77 12.11 -12.22
C HIS A 147 13.13 11.47 -12.43
N HIS A 148 14.04 11.68 -11.46
CA HIS A 148 15.36 11.08 -11.40
C HIS A 148 15.44 10.19 -10.17
N VAL A 149 15.89 8.95 -10.34
CA VAL A 149 16.09 8.00 -9.23
C VAL A 149 17.43 8.27 -8.57
N CYS A 150 17.42 8.52 -7.26
CA CYS A 150 18.58 8.95 -6.48
C CYS A 150 19.04 7.93 -5.44
N SER A 151 18.48 6.71 -5.43
CA SER A 151 18.94 5.62 -4.57
C SER A 151 18.79 4.27 -5.25
N ASN A 152 19.40 3.25 -4.63
CA ASN A 152 18.99 1.87 -4.89
C ASN A 152 17.58 1.62 -4.32
N GLU A 153 16.95 0.56 -4.81
CA GLU A 153 15.68 0.08 -4.27
C GLU A 153 15.84 -0.37 -2.81
N PHE A 154 14.87 -0.01 -1.97
CA PHE A 154 14.78 -0.45 -0.59
C PHE A 154 13.35 -0.87 -0.24
N ARG A 155 13.23 -1.80 0.71
CA ARG A 155 11.95 -2.27 1.24
C ARG A 155 11.64 -1.56 2.54
N PHE A 156 10.55 -0.82 2.60
CA PHE A 156 10.19 -0.04 3.79
C PHE A 156 9.11 -0.69 4.64
N LEU A 157 8.18 -1.44 4.03
CA LEU A 157 7.09 -2.12 4.75
C LEU A 157 6.92 -3.55 4.24
N HIS A 158 6.67 -4.52 5.13
CA HIS A 158 6.30 -5.88 4.76
C HIS A 158 5.12 -6.36 5.60
N LEU A 159 3.96 -6.49 4.95
CA LEU A 159 2.70 -6.68 5.68
C LEU A 159 2.75 -7.93 6.55
N GLY A 160 3.22 -9.09 6.10
CA GLY A 160 3.26 -10.30 6.94
C GLY A 160 4.41 -10.43 7.94
N GLN A 161 5.34 -9.48 7.98
CA GLN A 161 6.48 -9.52 8.91
C GLN A 161 6.35 -8.47 10.00
N GLU A 162 5.70 -7.35 9.69
CA GLU A 162 5.67 -6.18 10.56
C GLU A 162 4.29 -6.00 11.19
N ASP A 163 4.28 -5.53 12.44
CA ASP A 163 3.06 -5.15 13.13
C ASP A 163 2.62 -3.77 12.64
N THR A 164 1.61 -3.76 11.78
CA THR A 164 1.06 -2.54 11.19
C THR A 164 0.10 -1.79 12.11
N GLU A 165 -0.09 -2.22 13.37
CA GLU A 165 -0.89 -1.46 14.34
C GLU A 165 -0.22 -0.14 14.73
N LEU A 166 1.06 -0.22 15.08
CA LEU A 166 1.92 0.87 15.54
C LEU A 166 3.35 0.55 15.10
N LEU A 167 3.63 0.77 13.81
CA LEU A 167 4.98 0.63 13.28
C LEU A 167 5.65 1.99 13.30
N SER A 168 6.85 2.06 13.87
CA SER A 168 7.81 3.13 13.58
C SER A 168 9.14 2.47 13.31
N LYS A 169 9.65 2.65 12.09
CA LYS A 169 10.82 1.93 11.59
C LYS A 169 11.77 2.86 10.88
N ASN A 170 13.03 2.83 11.31
CA ASN A 170 14.12 3.57 10.68
C ASN A 170 14.80 2.73 9.60
N ILE A 171 15.11 3.35 8.47
CA ILE A 171 15.71 2.73 7.29
C ILE A 171 16.81 3.66 6.79
N GLU A 172 18.05 3.21 6.82
CA GLU A 172 19.16 3.94 6.23
C GLU A 172 19.19 3.73 4.71
N VAL A 173 19.12 4.81 3.96
CA VAL A 173 19.17 4.80 2.49
C VAL A 173 20.30 5.67 2.00
N ARG A 174 21.19 5.07 1.20
CA ARG A 174 22.31 5.78 0.59
C ARG A 174 21.91 6.38 -0.75
N CYS A 175 22.16 7.67 -0.92
CA CYS A 175 21.98 8.37 -2.18
C CYS A 175 23.04 7.94 -3.20
N THR A 176 22.63 7.61 -4.42
CA THR A 176 23.50 7.20 -5.53
C THR A 176 23.89 8.38 -6.43
N SER A 177 23.12 9.47 -6.38
CA SER A 177 23.34 10.68 -7.17
C SER A 177 23.10 11.93 -6.34
N ALA A 178 23.70 13.05 -6.76
CA ALA A 178 23.35 14.35 -6.23
C ALA A 178 21.97 14.79 -6.74
N GLY A 179 21.24 15.55 -5.92
CA GLY A 179 19.93 16.04 -6.29
C GLY A 179 19.18 16.64 -5.11
N LEU A 180 17.96 17.10 -5.38
CA LEU A 180 17.03 17.56 -4.37
C LEU A 180 15.96 16.48 -4.19
N ILE A 181 16.02 15.73 -3.09
CA ILE A 181 15.12 14.61 -2.86
C ILE A 181 13.77 15.12 -2.38
N GLU A 182 12.72 14.99 -3.19
CA GLU A 182 11.37 15.38 -2.77
C GLU A 182 10.64 14.28 -2.01
N GLY A 183 11.01 13.01 -2.19
CA GLY A 183 10.29 11.90 -1.60
C GLY A 183 10.68 10.53 -2.13
N VAL A 184 9.73 9.59 -2.01
CA VAL A 184 9.89 8.17 -2.34
C VAL A 184 8.85 7.77 -3.38
N LEU A 185 9.29 7.36 -4.58
CA LEU A 185 8.45 6.60 -5.50
C LEU A 185 8.33 5.19 -4.95
N TYR A 186 7.11 4.68 -4.79
CA TYR A 186 6.88 3.35 -4.23
C TYR A 186 5.94 2.48 -5.06
N TRP A 187 6.04 1.17 -4.83
CA TRP A 187 5.21 0.13 -5.41
C TRP A 187 5.12 -1.07 -4.48
N TRP A 188 4.28 -2.04 -4.84
CA TRP A 188 4.05 -3.24 -4.08
C TRP A 188 4.55 -4.48 -4.82
N GLN A 189 5.19 -5.38 -4.07
CA GLN A 189 5.79 -6.61 -4.56
C GLN A 189 5.15 -7.83 -3.88
N LEU A 190 4.73 -8.80 -4.67
CA LEU A 190 4.23 -10.11 -4.23
C LEU A 190 4.92 -11.23 -5.02
N GLY A 191 5.98 -11.80 -4.45
CA GLY A 191 6.80 -12.79 -5.17
C GLY A 191 7.37 -12.19 -6.45
N ASN A 192 6.98 -12.74 -7.62
CA ASN A 192 7.42 -12.23 -8.92
C ASN A 192 6.50 -11.14 -9.49
N TYR A 193 5.35 -10.87 -8.86
CA TYR A 193 4.43 -9.83 -9.28
C TYR A 193 4.83 -8.48 -8.67
N SER A 194 4.82 -7.42 -9.50
CA SER A 194 5.18 -6.06 -9.09
C SER A 194 4.19 -5.06 -9.65
N THR A 195 3.69 -4.15 -8.83
CA THR A 195 2.87 -3.02 -9.30
C THR A 195 3.71 -1.87 -9.87
N ARG A 196 5.04 -2.04 -9.96
CA ARG A 196 5.95 -1.02 -10.51
C ARG A 196 5.63 -0.64 -11.95
N GLN A 197 5.05 -1.57 -12.70
CA GLN A 197 4.65 -1.39 -14.10
C GLN A 197 3.25 -0.76 -14.23
N ASP A 198 2.52 -0.64 -13.12
CA ASP A 198 1.18 -0.06 -13.08
C ASP A 198 1.28 1.46 -12.79
N ARG A 199 0.15 2.05 -12.35
CA ARG A 199 0.15 3.40 -11.77
C ARG A 199 0.96 3.42 -10.47
N GLY A 200 1.90 4.35 -10.39
CA GLY A 200 2.74 4.57 -9.22
C GLY A 200 2.21 5.68 -8.32
N ALA A 201 2.77 5.70 -7.11
CA ALA A 201 2.51 6.73 -6.12
C ALA A 201 3.81 7.19 -5.48
N PHE A 202 3.81 8.43 -4.99
CA PHE A 202 4.94 9.06 -4.34
C PHE A 202 4.56 9.44 -2.92
N PHE A 203 5.33 9.03 -1.93
CA PHE A 203 5.35 9.71 -0.64
C PHE A 203 6.24 10.94 -0.74
N LEU A 204 5.79 12.07 -0.21
CA LEU A 204 6.47 13.34 -0.31
C LEU A 204 6.98 13.75 1.06
N PHE A 205 8.27 14.11 1.14
CA PHE A 205 8.81 14.68 2.35
C PHE A 205 8.23 16.07 2.58
N LYS A 206 8.10 16.46 3.84
CA LYS A 206 7.61 17.80 4.21
C LYS A 206 8.44 18.89 3.56
N GLU A 207 9.76 18.70 3.58
CA GLU A 207 10.73 19.58 2.94
C GLU A 207 11.68 18.73 2.09
N PRO A 208 11.98 19.15 0.86
CA PRO A 208 12.94 18.42 0.04
C PRO A 208 14.37 18.55 0.59
N ILE A 209 15.15 17.48 0.47
CA ILE A 209 16.48 17.37 1.09
C ILE A 209 17.55 17.43 0.00
N SER A 210 18.46 18.40 0.08
CA SER A 210 19.60 18.48 -0.84
C SER A 210 20.65 17.45 -0.46
N VAL A 211 21.05 16.60 -1.41
CA VAL A 211 21.97 15.49 -1.18
C VAL A 211 23.06 15.43 -2.26
N ASN A 212 24.19 14.81 -1.90
CA ASN A 212 25.22 14.41 -2.83
C ASN A 212 25.24 12.88 -2.99
N ALA A 213 25.93 12.39 -4.00
CA ALA A 213 26.22 10.95 -4.09
C ALA A 213 26.99 10.49 -2.85
N GLY A 214 26.54 9.40 -2.24
CA GLY A 214 27.11 8.85 -1.01
C GLY A 214 26.48 9.36 0.28
N THR A 215 25.69 10.44 0.25
CA THR A 215 24.91 10.93 1.41
C THR A 215 24.01 9.82 1.95
N LEU A 216 23.91 9.71 3.27
CA LEU A 216 23.04 8.75 3.94
C LEU A 216 21.83 9.49 4.50
N LEU A 217 20.63 9.02 4.18
CA LEU A 217 19.38 9.49 4.77
C LEU A 217 18.84 8.43 5.73
N ASN A 218 18.36 8.87 6.88
CA ASN A 218 17.56 8.04 7.77
C ASN A 218 16.08 8.28 7.43
N LEU A 219 15.41 7.27 6.90
CA LEU A 219 13.98 7.30 6.61
C LEU A 219 13.21 6.70 7.77
N THR A 220 12.21 7.41 8.27
CA THR A 220 11.27 6.89 9.26
C THR A 220 9.97 6.53 8.55
N CYS A 221 9.60 5.25 8.63
CA CYS A 221 8.32 4.71 8.19
C CYS A 221 7.41 4.50 9.39
N ASP A 222 6.38 5.35 9.48
CA ASP A 222 5.34 5.24 10.50
C ASP A 222 4.06 4.68 9.88
N VAL A 223 3.48 3.67 10.54
CA VAL A 223 2.14 3.17 10.21
C VAL A 223 1.25 3.37 11.41
N TYR A 224 0.22 4.19 11.23
CA TYR A 224 -0.73 4.55 12.28
C TYR A 224 -2.15 4.64 11.72
N CYS A 225 -3.11 3.96 12.37
CA CYS A 225 -4.53 3.95 11.97
C CYS A 225 -4.76 3.64 10.48
N GLY A 226 -3.96 2.74 9.91
CA GLY A 226 -4.06 2.36 8.49
C GLY A 226 -3.43 3.35 7.51
N SER A 227 -2.87 4.46 7.98
CA SER A 227 -2.10 5.41 7.16
C SER A 227 -0.60 5.10 7.24
N ILE A 228 0.11 5.30 6.13
CA ILE A 228 1.56 5.19 6.05
C ILE A 228 2.12 6.61 5.89
N LEU A 229 3.13 6.94 6.69
CA LEU A 229 3.89 8.18 6.59
C LEU A 229 5.38 7.84 6.42
N LEU A 230 6.02 8.47 5.44
CA LEU A 230 7.48 8.45 5.29
C LEU A 230 8.04 9.84 5.54
N SER A 231 8.98 9.91 6.47
CA SER A 231 9.80 11.11 6.71
C SER A 231 11.28 10.77 6.55
N ALA A 232 12.10 11.80 6.40
CA ALA A 232 13.52 11.65 6.13
C ALA A 232 14.33 12.74 6.82
N GLU A 233 15.52 12.38 7.29
CA GLU A 233 16.51 13.29 7.83
C GLU A 233 17.92 12.91 7.37
N LEU A 234 18.83 13.89 7.38
CA LEU A 234 20.25 13.66 7.10
C LEU A 234 20.89 12.99 8.32
N VAL A 235 21.75 12.00 8.08
CA VAL A 235 22.58 11.34 9.09
C VAL A 235 23.90 12.09 9.27
#